data_AF-A0A3C1FAV3-F1
#
_entry.id   AF-A0A3C1FAV3-F1
#
_cell.length_a   1.000
_cell.length_b   1.000
_cell.length_c   1.000
_cell.angle_alpha   90.00
_cell.angle_beta   90.00
_cell.angle_gamma   90.00
#
_symmetry.space_group_name_H-M   'P 1'
#
loop_
_entity.id
_entity.type
_entity.pdbx_description
1 polymer ?
#
loop_
_entity_poly.entity_id
_entity_poly.type
_entity_poly.pdbx_seq_one_letter_code
_entity_poly.pdbx_strand_id
1 'polypeptide(L)'
;MYPKYACGQLWEEMKTRAEQNNCVFHLNAKVTGLTLDGNRITRVQTTTNGTKQEHTGDLIISSLPIKHLINGLSGAPKKIKQTANQLEYQDYIHVAFVVKKFNLKNNTAWPTLHNIAPDS
;
A
#
# COMPACT_ATOMS: atom_id res chain seq x y z
N MET A 1 20.10 5.66 3.68
CA MET A 1 20.48 5.82 2.26
C MET A 1 19.18 5.92 1.46
N TYR A 2 18.90 7.06 0.83
CA TYR A 2 17.68 7.25 0.03
C TYR A 2 17.98 6.88 -1.44
N PRO A 3 17.07 6.21 -2.18
CA PRO A 3 17.35 5.80 -3.56
C PRO A 3 17.61 7.00 -4.47
N LYS A 4 18.56 6.86 -5.39
CA LYS A 4 18.94 7.91 -6.33
C LYS A 4 17.76 8.32 -7.23
N TYR A 5 16.87 7.38 -7.57
CA TYR A 5 15.73 7.60 -8.46
C TYR A 5 14.38 7.59 -7.72
N ALA A 6 14.37 8.06 -6.47
CA ALA A 6 13.22 8.11 -5.56
C ALA A 6 12.76 6.73 -5.01
N CYS A 7 11.88 6.78 -4.00
CA CYS A 7 11.43 5.61 -3.23
C CYS A 7 10.78 4.51 -4.08
N GLY A 8 10.24 4.83 -5.25
CA GLY A 8 9.66 3.86 -6.19
C GLY A 8 10.67 2.82 -6.69
N GLN A 9 11.93 3.22 -6.89
CA GLN A 9 12.99 2.36 -7.42
C GLN A 9 13.20 1.09 -6.57
N LEU A 10 13.04 1.18 -5.25
CA LEU A 10 13.19 0.03 -4.36
C LEU A 10 12.14 -1.06 -4.68
N TRP A 11 10.91 -0.65 -4.94
CA TRP A 11 9.81 -1.56 -5.23
C TRP A 11 9.89 -2.14 -6.63
N GLU A 12 10.36 -1.35 -7.59
CA GLU A 12 10.66 -1.83 -8.95
C GLU A 12 11.73 -2.93 -8.94
N GLU A 13 12.86 -2.68 -8.25
CA GLU A 13 13.94 -3.66 -8.13
C GLU A 13 13.49 -4.92 -7.37
N MET A 14 12.69 -4.76 -6.30
CA MET A 14 12.11 -5.89 -5.57
C MET A 14 11.26 -6.76 -6.49
N LYS A 15 10.37 -6.14 -7.30
CA LYS A 15 9.54 -6.85 -8.26
C LYS A 15 10.38 -7.62 -9.27
N THR A 16 11.37 -6.96 -9.87
CA THR A 16 12.27 -7.59 -10.85
C THR A 16 12.99 -8.81 -10.27
N ARG A 17 13.55 -8.70 -9.06
CA ARG A 17 14.21 -9.84 -8.39
C ARG A 17 13.24 -10.96 -8.05
N ALA A 18 12.03 -10.64 -7.61
CA ALA A 18 11.02 -11.64 -7.32
C ALA A 18 10.60 -12.39 -8.59
N GLU A 19 10.39 -11.69 -9.72
CA GLU A 19 10.08 -12.30 -11.01
C GLU A 19 11.21 -13.21 -11.53
N GLN A 20 12.48 -12.82 -11.32
CA GLN A 20 13.65 -13.67 -11.59
C GLN A 20 13.66 -14.97 -10.76
N ASN A 21 13.00 -14.96 -9.60
CA ASN A 21 12.79 -16.12 -8.73
C ASN A 21 11.39 -16.73 -8.93
N ASN A 22 10.83 -16.63 -10.14
CA ASN A 22 9.57 -17.25 -10.55
C ASN A 22 8.31 -16.77 -9.80
N CYS A 23 8.36 -15.62 -9.11
CA CYS A 23 7.17 -15.03 -8.52
C CYS A 23 6.26 -14.45 -9.62
N VAL A 24 4.96 -14.74 -9.55
CA VAL A 24 3.97 -14.21 -10.49
C VAL A 24 3.23 -13.04 -9.85
N PHE A 25 3.22 -11.89 -10.52
CA PHE A 25 2.51 -10.69 -10.07
C PHE A 25 1.21 -10.47 -10.85
N HIS A 26 0.08 -10.51 -10.15
CA HIS A 26 -1.22 -10.15 -10.70
C HIS A 26 -1.53 -8.68 -10.41
N LEU A 27 -1.00 -7.78 -11.24
CA LEU A 27 -1.25 -6.33 -11.12
C LEU A 27 -2.69 -5.98 -11.53
N ASN A 28 -3.21 -4.88 -10.99
CA ASN A 28 -4.60 -4.43 -11.22
C ASN A 28 -5.67 -5.47 -10.85
N ALA A 29 -5.32 -6.47 -10.05
CA ALA A 29 -6.20 -7.52 -9.58
C ALA A 29 -6.73 -7.17 -8.19
N LYS A 30 -7.91 -6.54 -8.13
CA LYS A 30 -8.53 -6.17 -6.85
C LYS A 30 -9.07 -7.42 -6.17
N VAL A 31 -8.64 -7.72 -4.95
CA VAL A 31 -9.26 -8.78 -4.13
C VAL A 31 -10.69 -8.38 -3.78
N THR A 32 -11.67 -9.22 -4.12
CA THR A 32 -13.10 -8.96 -3.91
C THR A 32 -13.79 -10.02 -3.06
N GLY A 33 -13.14 -11.15 -2.80
CA GLY A 33 -13.72 -12.21 -1.99
C GLY A 33 -12.68 -13.18 -1.45
N LEU A 34 -12.97 -13.74 -0.28
CA LEU A 34 -12.15 -14.73 0.41
C LEU A 34 -13.08 -15.86 0.87
N THR A 35 -12.73 -17.09 0.50
CA THR A 35 -13.47 -18.29 0.92
C THR A 35 -12.76 -18.95 2.08
N LEU A 36 -13.52 -19.25 3.14
CA LEU A 36 -13.08 -19.97 4.32
C LEU A 36 -13.52 -21.44 4.23
N ASP A 37 -12.63 -22.34 4.63
CA ASP A 37 -12.95 -23.71 5.02
C ASP A 37 -12.53 -23.91 6.49
N GLY A 38 -13.53 -24.07 7.36
CA GLY A 38 -13.36 -24.00 8.81
C GLY A 38 -12.71 -22.67 9.24
N ASN A 39 -11.46 -22.74 9.70
CA ASN A 39 -10.68 -21.59 10.17
C ASN A 39 -9.53 -21.21 9.21
N ARG A 40 -9.52 -21.73 7.97
CA ARG A 40 -8.48 -21.46 6.97
C ARG A 40 -9.08 -20.82 5.73
N ILE A 41 -8.40 -19.81 5.19
CA ILE A 41 -8.73 -19.27 3.87
C ILE A 41 -8.14 -20.22 2.83
N THR A 42 -8.94 -20.68 1.89
CA THR A 42 -8.52 -21.63 0.84
C THR A 42 -8.52 -21.01 -0.54
N ARG A 43 -9.25 -19.90 -0.73
CA ARG A 43 -9.42 -19.27 -2.04
C ARG A 43 -9.53 -17.75 -1.95
N VAL A 44 -8.84 -17.08 -2.87
CA VAL A 44 -8.88 -15.62 -3.06
C VAL A 44 -9.51 -15.32 -4.42
N GLN A 45 -10.59 -14.55 -4.41
CA GLN A 45 -11.20 -14.05 -5.64
C GLN A 45 -10.68 -12.65 -5.93
N THR A 46 -10.16 -12.45 -7.14
CA THR A 46 -9.77 -11.13 -7.65
C THR A 46 -10.69 -10.69 -8.78
N THR A 47 -10.73 -9.39 -9.03
CA THR A 47 -11.40 -8.80 -10.18
C THR A 47 -10.44 -7.88 -10.92
N THR A 48 -10.26 -8.16 -12.21
CA THR A 48 -9.38 -7.40 -13.11
C THR A 48 -10.22 -7.03 -14.32
N ASN A 49 -10.37 -5.73 -14.60
CA ASN A 49 -11.20 -5.22 -15.72
C ASN A 49 -12.62 -5.81 -15.75
N GLY A 50 -13.25 -5.96 -14.58
CA GLY A 50 -14.60 -6.54 -14.45
C GLY A 50 -14.67 -8.07 -14.53
N THR A 51 -13.58 -8.74 -14.89
CA THR A 51 -13.51 -10.22 -14.95
C THR A 51 -13.06 -10.77 -13.60
N LYS A 52 -13.80 -11.77 -13.09
CA LYS A 52 -13.45 -12.46 -11.85
C LYS A 52 -12.47 -13.59 -12.13
N GLN A 53 -11.48 -13.73 -11.25
CA GLN A 53 -10.50 -14.82 -11.26
C GLN A 53 -10.40 -15.39 -9.84
N GLU A 54 -10.07 -16.67 -9.75
CA GLU A 54 -9.91 -17.36 -8.47
C GLU A 54 -8.49 -17.92 -8.36
N HIS A 55 -7.91 -17.77 -7.18
CA HIS A 55 -6.57 -18.23 -6.83
C HIS A 55 -6.65 -19.10 -5.59
N THR A 56 -5.91 -20.20 -5.59
CA THR A 56 -5.78 -21.13 -4.46
C THR A 56 -4.32 -21.25 -4.07
N GLY A 57 -4.05 -21.64 -2.83
CA GLY A 57 -2.69 -21.83 -2.34
C GLY A 57 -2.67 -22.41 -0.94
N ASP A 58 -1.56 -23.07 -0.59
CA ASP A 58 -1.39 -23.74 0.70
C ASP A 58 -1.19 -22.75 1.86
N LEU A 59 -0.56 -21.61 1.56
CA LEU A 59 -0.31 -20.52 2.50
C LEU A 59 -0.75 -19.19 1.89
N ILE A 60 -1.63 -18.48 2.59
CA ILE A 60 -2.13 -17.17 2.17
C ILE A 60 -1.71 -16.14 3.21
N ILE A 61 -0.91 -15.17 2.79
CA ILE A 61 -0.47 -14.04 3.61
C ILE A 61 -1.16 -12.78 3.07
N SER A 62 -1.90 -12.08 3.93
CA SER A 62 -2.62 -10.86 3.55
C SER A 62 -1.94 -9.62 4.09
N SER A 63 -1.55 -8.72 3.21
CA SER A 63 -1.19 -7.33 3.52
C SER A 63 -2.34 -6.34 3.28
N LEU A 64 -3.56 -6.83 2.99
CA LEU A 64 -4.73 -5.99 2.80
C LEU A 64 -5.05 -5.20 4.09
N PRO A 65 -5.51 -3.94 3.98
CA PRO A 65 -6.05 -3.23 5.14
C PRO A 65 -7.18 -4.05 5.77
N ILE A 66 -7.24 -4.04 7.10
CA ILE A 66 -8.16 -4.89 7.89
C ILE A 66 -9.62 -4.72 7.44
N LYS A 67 -10.04 -3.49 7.11
CA LYS A 67 -11.40 -3.23 6.59
C LYS A 67 -11.71 -4.03 5.33
N HIS A 68 -10.74 -4.12 4.41
CA HIS A 68 -10.91 -4.81 3.14
C HIS A 68 -10.86 -6.33 3.34
N LEU A 69 -9.95 -6.81 4.19
CA LEU A 69 -9.87 -8.22 4.57
C LEU A 69 -11.20 -8.71 5.14
N ILE A 70 -11.72 -8.04 6.16
CA ILE A 70 -12.96 -8.43 6.86
C ILE A 70 -14.19 -8.35 5.93
N ASN A 71 -14.26 -7.32 5.07
CA ASN A 71 -15.36 -7.20 4.12
C ASN A 71 -15.29 -8.24 2.99
N GLY A 72 -14.10 -8.74 2.64
CA GLY A 72 -13.91 -9.81 1.66
C GLY A 72 -14.29 -11.20 2.18
N LEU A 73 -14.37 -11.39 3.51
CA LEU A 73 -14.75 -12.68 4.10
C LEU A 73 -16.26 -12.92 3.99
N SER A 74 -16.63 -14.03 3.35
CA SER A 74 -18.03 -14.44 3.16
C SER A 74 -18.77 -14.76 4.47
N GLY A 75 -18.05 -15.12 5.54
CA GLY A 75 -18.63 -15.57 6.81
C GLY A 75 -18.38 -14.69 8.03
N ALA A 76 -17.78 -13.50 7.89
CA ALA A 76 -17.43 -12.70 9.06
C ALA A 76 -18.70 -12.19 9.81
N PRO A 77 -18.80 -12.35 11.15
CA PRO A 77 -19.97 -11.92 11.92
C PRO A 77 -20.24 -10.41 11.78
N LYS A 78 -21.52 -10.03 11.82
CA LYS A 78 -21.96 -8.64 11.61
C LYS A 78 -21.26 -7.65 12.56
N LYS A 79 -21.11 -8.00 13.84
CA LYS A 79 -20.41 -7.16 14.84
C LYS A 79 -18.95 -6.91 14.45
N ILE A 80 -18.24 -7.96 13.99
CA ILE A 80 -16.85 -7.85 13.53
C ILE A 80 -16.75 -6.97 12.28
N LYS A 81 -17.66 -7.15 11.32
CA LYS A 81 -17.74 -6.28 10.13
C LYS A 81 -17.99 -4.82 10.51
N GLN A 82 -18.87 -4.54 11.46
CA GLN A 82 -19.13 -3.18 11.93
C GLN A 82 -17.89 -2.55 12.56
N THR A 83 -17.23 -3.25 13.49
CA THR A 83 -16.00 -2.76 14.13
C THR A 83 -14.89 -2.51 13.11
N ALA A 84 -14.67 -3.43 12.17
CA ALA A 84 -13.63 -3.27 11.15
C ALA A 84 -13.87 -2.06 10.23
N ASN A 85 -15.13 -1.72 9.96
CA ASN A 85 -15.51 -0.57 9.13
C ASN A 85 -15.46 0.77 9.88
N GLN A 86 -15.41 0.75 11.21
CA GLN A 86 -15.22 1.94 12.04
C GLN A 86 -13.75 2.27 12.26
N LEU A 87 -12.81 1.42 11.82
CA LEU A 87 -11.40 1.71 11.90
C LEU A 87 -11.05 2.92 11.01
N GLU A 88 -10.62 4.00 11.65
CA GLU A 88 -10.13 5.18 10.97
C GLU A 88 -8.72 4.90 10.42
N TYR A 89 -8.51 5.28 9.15
CA TYR A 89 -7.21 5.26 8.52
C TYR A 89 -6.75 6.71 8.46
N GLN A 90 -5.52 6.97 8.90
CA GLN A 90 -4.99 8.32 8.85
C GLN A 90 -4.69 8.70 7.39
N ASP A 91 -5.45 9.66 6.89
CA ASP A 91 -5.18 10.25 5.59
C ASP A 91 -4.04 11.26 5.70
N TYR A 92 -3.11 11.20 4.75
CA TYR A 92 -2.01 12.14 4.62
C TYR A 92 -2.14 12.84 3.28
N ILE A 93 -2.09 14.17 3.29
CA ILE A 93 -2.06 14.99 2.07
C ILE A 93 -0.63 15.47 1.87
N HIS A 94 -0.04 15.12 0.73
CA HIS A 94 1.29 15.59 0.35
C HIS A 94 1.15 16.70 -0.71
N VAL A 95 1.71 17.87 -0.43
CA VAL A 95 1.73 19.01 -1.36
C VAL A 95 3.18 19.24 -1.79
N ALA A 96 3.47 18.97 -3.05
CA ALA A 96 4.79 19.21 -3.63
C ALA A 96 4.76 20.50 -4.46
N PHE A 97 5.59 21.49 -4.08
CA PHE A 97 5.77 22.71 -4.85
C PHE A 97 7.00 22.59 -5.74
N VAL A 98 6.82 22.71 -7.06
CA VAL A 98 7.93 22.83 -8.01
C VAL A 98 8.01 24.28 -8.45
N VAL A 99 9.01 25.00 -7.95
CA VAL A 99 9.22 26.41 -8.29
C VAL A 99 10.60 26.65 -8.87
N LYS A 100 10.73 27.68 -9.70
CA LYS A 100 12.02 28.08 -10.31
C LYS A 100 12.98 28.69 -9.28
N LYS A 101 12.46 29.36 -8.25
CA LYS A 101 13.25 29.97 -7.16
C LYS A 101 12.39 30.04 -5.90
N PHE A 102 12.86 29.41 -4.82
CA PHE A 102 12.24 29.49 -3.50
C PHE A 102 12.90 30.66 -2.76
N ASN A 103 12.16 31.73 -2.44
CA ASN A 103 12.72 32.91 -1.77
C ASN A 103 12.57 32.78 -0.24
N LEU A 104 13.09 31.69 0.32
CA LEU A 104 12.99 31.37 1.73
C LEU A 104 14.19 31.96 2.47
N LYS A 105 13.95 33.03 3.24
CA LYS A 105 14.98 33.67 4.06
C LYS A 105 15.07 32.95 5.40
N ASN A 106 16.28 32.57 5.81
CA ASN A 106 16.51 32.10 7.17
C ASN A 106 16.37 33.28 8.15
N ASN A 107 15.34 33.23 8.99
CA ASN A 107 15.12 34.17 10.10
C ASN A 107 15.48 33.55 11.47
N THR A 108 16.14 32.39 11.49
CA THR A 108 16.57 31.72 12.72
C THR A 108 17.92 32.28 13.20
N ALA A 109 18.24 32.06 14.46
CA ALA A 109 19.51 32.51 15.06
C ALA A 109 20.75 31.74 14.52
N TRP A 110 20.55 30.66 13.77
CA TRP A 110 21.64 29.80 13.30
C TRP A 110 21.93 30.00 11.81
N PRO A 111 23.19 30.29 11.44
CA PRO A 111 23.56 30.44 10.04
C PRO A 111 23.47 29.11 9.30
N THR A 112 22.86 29.13 8.12
CA THR A 112 22.74 28.00 7.20
C THR A 112 23.51 28.28 5.90
N LEU A 113 23.83 27.23 5.14
CA LEU A 113 24.48 27.38 3.84
C LEU A 113 23.63 28.28 2.92
N HIS A 114 24.19 29.39 2.45
CA HIS A 114 23.50 30.44 1.66
C HIS A 114 22.32 31.15 2.37
N ASN A 115 22.21 31.08 3.70
CA ASN A 115 21.11 31.69 4.48
C ASN A 115 19.70 31.23 4.07
N ILE A 116 19.60 30.02 3.50
CA ILE A 116 18.35 29.36 3.15
C ILE A 116 17.74 28.81 4.44
N ALA A 117 16.44 28.97 4.67
CA ALA A 117 15.86 28.42 5.89
C ALA A 117 16.05 26.89 5.91
N PRO A 118 16.34 26.29 7.07
CA PRO A 118 16.62 24.86 7.16
C PRO A 118 15.39 24.05 6.72
N ASP A 119 15.50 23.40 5.56
CA ASP A 119 14.61 22.32 5.18
C ASP A 119 15.01 21.10 6.02
N SER A 120 14.05 20.54 6.76
CA SER A 120 14.20 19.33 7.56
C SER A 120 14.54 18.10 6.71
#